data_AF-A0A6J0TKP5-F1
#
_entry.id   AF-A0A6J0TKP5-F1
#
_cell.length_a   1.000
_cell.length_b   1.000
_cell.length_c   1.000
_cell.angle_alpha   90.00
_cell.angle_beta   90.00
_cell.angle_gamma   90.00
#
_symmetry.space_group_name_H-M   'P 1'
#
loop_
_entity.id
_entity.type
_entity.pdbx_description
1 polymer ?
#
loop_
_entity_poly.entity_id
_entity_poly.type
_entity_poly.pdbx_seq_one_letter_code
_entity_poly.pdbx_strand_id
1 'polypeptide(L)'
;MAVTVQDPKHLQKLHCVDLRGYSPCPQPLPLVGSGSTAAYCELNKNTRRCHRQQLPMYKSCRLYQTCDHAVLIAGGWQEQVTYPHHAQNLLLFYQMLRQNGFHQDHIKAFFANEGQGSVAVEMGDVHPATEKLAIRSHLALLCRSLHCADSLVLYLNSPAASDGTMLLWDANHNGIADPKERYPISELLADLENCNARRVLLFLDQSYPGPLAKKLRASRHHPNVVLVHSTTSTTTGGSAFAEFWAGLQPDQCLLQYISPVGPWSAVLASGVPAQLLNVTLAGAPCRSVPPLGEAERQRRYEGCQNLPTMLWYQSRHQQLPQEDD
;
A
#
# COMPACT_ATOMS: atom_id res chain seq x y z
N MET A 1 -22.52 -0.72 -25.49
CA MET A 1 -22.20 -1.34 -26.80
C MET A 1 -21.09 -0.53 -27.44
N ALA A 2 -20.09 -1.17 -28.05
CA ALA A 2 -19.01 -0.48 -28.76
C ALA A 2 -19.10 -0.80 -30.26
N VAL A 3 -19.08 0.21 -31.12
CA VAL A 3 -19.05 0.06 -32.58
C VAL A 3 -17.70 0.55 -33.07
N THR A 4 -16.96 -0.31 -33.76
CA THR A 4 -15.60 -0.01 -34.25
C THR A 4 -15.61 0.35 -35.72
N VAL A 5 -15.10 1.54 -36.05
CA VAL A 5 -14.61 1.90 -37.39
C VAL A 5 -13.11 2.15 -37.26
N GLN A 6 -12.30 1.53 -38.11
CA GLN A 6 -10.83 1.58 -38.09
C GLN A 6 -10.32 3.04 -38.05
N ASP A 7 -9.48 3.37 -37.05
CA ASP A 7 -8.84 4.69 -36.92
C ASP A 7 -7.31 4.57 -36.89
N PRO A 8 -6.59 5.15 -37.87
CA PRO A 8 -5.13 5.10 -37.94
C PRO A 8 -4.42 5.97 -36.88
N LYS A 9 -5.12 6.80 -36.10
CA LYS A 9 -4.54 7.67 -35.06
C LYS A 9 -4.65 7.13 -33.63
N HIS A 10 -5.24 5.95 -33.42
CA HIS A 10 -5.47 5.36 -32.08
C HIS A 10 -6.16 6.30 -31.06
N LEU A 11 -6.92 7.30 -31.51
CA LEU A 11 -7.68 8.18 -30.62
C LEU A 11 -8.90 7.41 -30.09
N GLN A 12 -9.09 7.38 -28.77
CA GLN A 12 -10.21 6.70 -28.14
C GLN A 12 -11.54 7.40 -28.48
N LYS A 13 -12.36 6.75 -29.32
CA LYS A 13 -13.70 7.25 -29.72
C LYS A 13 -14.84 6.78 -28.81
N LEU A 14 -14.56 5.84 -27.90
CA LEU A 14 -15.54 5.31 -26.97
C LEU A 14 -15.76 6.33 -25.86
N HIS A 15 -16.98 6.86 -25.79
CA HIS A 15 -17.46 7.70 -24.70
C HIS A 15 -18.50 6.93 -23.91
N CYS A 16 -18.45 7.08 -22.59
CA CYS A 16 -19.48 6.50 -21.75
C CYS A 16 -20.79 7.28 -21.95
N VAL A 17 -21.91 6.57 -22.08
CA VAL A 17 -23.24 7.15 -22.21
C VAL A 17 -24.09 6.66 -21.05
N ASP A 18 -24.72 7.59 -20.34
CA ASP A 18 -25.66 7.27 -19.26
C ASP A 18 -26.90 6.59 -19.86
N LEU A 19 -27.15 5.35 -19.44
CA LEU A 19 -28.31 4.56 -19.85
C LEU A 19 -29.19 4.29 -18.63
N ARG A 20 -30.51 4.47 -18.78
CA ARG A 20 -31.48 4.13 -17.74
C ARG A 20 -31.33 2.67 -17.32
N GLY A 21 -31.24 2.43 -16.02
CA GLY A 21 -31.08 1.08 -15.45
C GLY A 21 -29.62 0.61 -15.33
N TYR A 22 -28.64 1.42 -15.72
CA TYR A 22 -27.22 1.16 -15.52
C TYR A 22 -26.59 2.17 -14.56
N SER A 23 -25.41 1.86 -14.02
CA SER A 23 -24.63 2.81 -13.22
C SER A 23 -24.22 4.02 -14.06
N PRO A 24 -24.20 5.24 -13.49
CA PRO A 24 -23.80 6.43 -14.21
C PRO A 24 -22.35 6.32 -14.69
N CYS A 25 -22.06 7.05 -15.76
CA CYS A 25 -20.74 7.13 -16.34
C CYS A 25 -19.76 7.77 -15.37
N PRO A 26 -18.62 7.11 -15.11
CA PRO A 26 -17.68 7.64 -14.15
C PRO A 26 -16.94 8.84 -14.74
N GLN A 27 -16.81 9.91 -13.95
CA GLN A 27 -16.09 11.11 -14.34
C GLN A 27 -14.61 10.92 -13.99
N PRO A 28 -13.69 10.89 -14.97
CA PRO A 28 -12.26 10.80 -14.68
C PRO A 28 -11.81 12.03 -13.90
N LEU A 29 -10.85 11.84 -13.01
CA LEU A 29 -10.16 12.92 -12.32
C LEU A 29 -9.41 13.71 -13.40
N PRO A 30 -9.64 15.02 -13.56
CA PRO A 30 -8.89 15.84 -14.51
C PRO A 30 -7.44 15.85 -14.03
N LEU A 31 -6.61 15.03 -14.67
CA LEU A 31 -5.20 14.95 -14.36
C LEU A 31 -4.50 15.89 -15.31
N VAL A 32 -3.73 16.83 -14.75
CA VAL A 32 -2.86 17.62 -15.60
C VAL A 32 -1.86 16.66 -16.19
N GLY A 33 -2.07 16.27 -17.45
CA GLY A 33 -1.08 15.64 -18.29
C GLY A 33 0.04 16.63 -18.53
N SER A 34 0.85 16.90 -17.50
CA SER A 34 2.14 17.49 -17.75
C SER A 34 2.86 16.45 -18.59
N GLY A 35 3.24 16.83 -19.81
CA GLY A 35 4.22 16.09 -20.59
C GLY A 35 5.53 16.17 -19.80
N SER A 36 5.61 15.42 -18.70
CA SER A 36 6.70 15.52 -17.76
C SER A 36 7.92 14.98 -18.47
N THR A 37 8.92 15.84 -18.58
CA THR A 37 10.27 15.49 -19.00
C THR A 37 10.90 14.45 -18.07
N ALA A 38 10.32 14.16 -16.89
CA ALA A 38 10.72 13.08 -16.00
C ALA A 38 10.28 11.68 -16.49
N ALA A 39 9.23 11.56 -17.33
CA ALA A 39 8.83 10.28 -17.92
C ALA A 39 9.92 9.67 -18.82
N TYR A 40 10.87 10.50 -19.29
CA TYR A 40 11.98 10.07 -20.15
C TYR A 40 13.26 9.70 -19.40
N CYS A 41 13.22 9.67 -18.06
CA CYS A 41 14.39 9.29 -17.28
C CYS A 41 14.60 7.79 -17.09
N GLU A 42 13.58 7.00 -17.43
CA GLU A 42 13.55 5.54 -17.33
C GLU A 42 13.70 4.83 -18.70
N LEU A 43 14.25 5.51 -19.70
CA LEU A 43 14.41 4.97 -21.06
C LEU A 43 15.87 4.61 -21.37
N ASN A 44 16.27 3.39 -21.03
CA ASN A 44 17.36 2.58 -21.62
C ASN A 44 18.76 3.21 -21.79
N LYS A 45 19.00 4.45 -21.36
CA LYS A 45 20.27 5.16 -21.43
C LYS A 45 20.45 5.93 -20.13
N ASN A 46 21.47 5.52 -19.37
CA ASN A 46 21.92 6.17 -18.15
C ASN A 46 22.42 7.59 -18.47
N THR A 47 21.49 8.55 -18.61
CA THR A 47 21.84 9.95 -18.79
C THR A 47 21.91 10.59 -17.40
N ARG A 48 23.08 11.11 -17.03
CA ARG A 48 23.36 11.74 -15.72
C ARG A 48 22.38 12.87 -15.33
N ARG A 49 21.48 13.30 -16.22
CA ARG A 49 20.42 14.30 -15.99
C ARG A 49 19.20 13.75 -15.26
N CYS A 50 19.09 12.44 -15.13
CA CYS A 50 17.94 11.75 -14.54
C CYS A 50 18.13 11.36 -13.08
N HIS A 51 19.12 11.96 -12.42
CA HIS A 51 19.33 11.80 -11.00
C HIS A 51 18.27 12.58 -10.23
N ARG A 52 17.03 12.09 -10.22
CA ARG A 52 16.10 12.44 -9.16
C ARG A 52 16.70 11.90 -7.88
N GLN A 53 16.86 12.73 -6.85
CA GLN A 53 17.33 12.26 -5.56
C GLN A 53 16.45 11.08 -5.16
N GLN A 54 17.07 9.90 -5.05
CA GLN A 54 16.39 8.75 -4.47
C GLN A 54 15.76 9.23 -3.17
N LEU A 55 14.50 8.85 -2.96
CA LEU A 55 13.81 8.98 -1.67
C LEU A 55 14.84 8.86 -0.56
N PRO A 56 14.95 9.80 0.41
CA PRO A 56 15.96 9.75 1.45
C PRO A 56 15.71 8.54 2.36
N MET A 57 16.12 7.36 1.88
CA MET A 57 15.91 6.04 2.46
C MET A 57 16.57 5.94 3.82
N TYR A 58 17.66 6.68 4.01
CA TYR A 58 18.42 6.79 5.26
C TYR A 58 17.64 7.45 6.40
N LYS A 59 16.51 8.11 6.13
CA LYS A 59 15.66 8.69 7.18
C LYS A 59 14.56 7.75 7.68
N SER A 60 14.26 6.67 6.95
CA SER A 60 13.13 5.80 7.26
C SER A 60 13.43 4.85 8.42
N CYS A 61 14.62 4.24 8.47
CA CYS A 61 14.99 3.28 9.52
C CYS A 61 16.16 3.85 10.33
N ARG A 62 15.93 4.27 11.58
CA ARG A 62 17.00 4.75 12.47
C ARG A 62 17.50 3.62 13.38
N LEU A 63 18.78 3.68 13.73
CA LEU A 63 19.37 2.74 14.70
C LEU A 63 18.72 2.96 16.07
N TYR A 64 18.44 1.87 16.80
CA TYR A 64 17.77 1.89 18.11
C TYR A 64 16.35 2.45 18.11
N GLN A 65 15.70 2.49 16.96
CA GLN A 65 14.32 2.94 16.85
C GLN A 65 13.53 1.98 15.97
N THR A 66 12.30 1.71 16.36
CA THR A 66 11.31 1.01 15.53
C THR A 66 10.09 1.89 15.40
N CYS A 67 9.49 1.97 14.22
CA CYS A 67 8.36 2.86 13.96
C CYS A 67 7.22 2.10 13.29
N ASP A 68 6.02 2.66 13.36
CA ASP A 68 4.93 2.25 12.49
C ASP A 68 5.07 2.91 11.11
N HIS A 69 5.11 2.08 10.07
CA HIS A 69 5.30 2.51 8.67
C HIS A 69 4.09 2.19 7.83
N ALA A 70 3.78 3.06 6.87
CA ALA A 70 2.74 2.79 5.90
C ALA A 70 3.18 3.11 4.47
N VAL A 71 2.77 2.28 3.53
CA VAL A 71 2.96 2.48 2.09
C VAL A 71 1.60 2.42 1.41
N LEU A 72 1.20 3.52 0.81
CA LEU A 72 -0.06 3.65 0.09
C LEU A 72 0.21 3.66 -1.40
N ILE A 73 -0.34 2.69 -2.14
CA ILE A 73 -0.19 2.60 -3.58
C ILE A 73 -1.57 2.68 -4.20
N ALA A 74 -1.83 3.79 -4.89
CA ALA A 74 -3.13 4.07 -5.47
C ALA A 74 -2.97 4.72 -6.85
N GLY A 75 -4.09 4.81 -7.57
CA GLY A 75 -4.16 5.44 -8.89
C GLY A 75 -4.76 4.49 -9.90
N GLY A 76 -5.43 5.08 -10.90
CA GLY A 76 -5.82 4.34 -12.08
C GLY A 76 -4.62 4.13 -13.01
N TRP A 77 -4.82 3.23 -13.97
CA TRP A 77 -3.81 2.94 -14.99
C TRP A 77 -3.54 4.14 -15.92
N GLN A 78 -4.57 4.93 -16.21
CA GLN A 78 -4.47 6.13 -17.06
C GLN A 78 -5.52 7.15 -16.58
N GLU A 79 -5.48 8.39 -17.09
CA GLU A 79 -6.40 9.46 -16.70
C GLU A 79 -7.87 9.06 -16.83
N GLN A 80 -8.20 8.36 -17.91
CA GLN A 80 -9.55 7.92 -18.25
C GLN A 80 -10.14 6.89 -17.26
N VAL A 81 -9.27 6.20 -16.52
CA VAL A 81 -9.63 5.18 -15.53
C VAL A 81 -9.16 5.55 -14.12
N THR A 82 -8.73 6.80 -13.92
CA THR A 82 -8.42 7.35 -12.61
C THR A 82 -9.55 8.25 -12.18
N TYR A 83 -10.31 7.82 -11.19
CA TYR A 83 -11.48 8.53 -10.70
C TYR A 83 -11.20 9.30 -9.41
N PRO A 84 -12.01 10.34 -9.08
CA PRO A 84 -11.92 11.08 -7.83
C PRO A 84 -11.87 10.22 -6.57
N HIS A 85 -12.58 9.09 -6.56
CA HIS A 85 -12.62 8.20 -5.41
C HIS A 85 -11.27 7.54 -5.09
N HIS A 86 -10.39 7.31 -6.07
CA HIS A 86 -9.06 6.74 -5.77
C HIS A 86 -8.22 7.70 -4.93
N ALA A 87 -8.28 9.00 -5.24
CA ALA A 87 -7.64 10.05 -4.46
C ALA A 87 -8.29 10.21 -3.08
N GLN A 88 -9.63 10.20 -3.02
CA GLN A 88 -10.37 10.30 -1.76
C GLN A 88 -10.08 9.12 -0.82
N ASN A 89 -10.05 7.90 -1.36
CA ASN A 89 -9.77 6.71 -0.57
C ASN A 89 -8.36 6.74 0.01
N LEU A 90 -7.39 7.24 -0.77
CA LEU A 90 -6.02 7.44 -0.33
C LEU A 90 -5.95 8.41 0.86
N LEU A 91 -6.67 9.53 0.76
CA LEU A 91 -6.77 10.52 1.83
C LEU A 91 -7.42 9.95 3.10
N LEU A 92 -8.53 9.22 2.95
CA LEU A 92 -9.23 8.57 4.07
C LEU A 92 -8.30 7.62 4.83
N PHE A 93 -7.55 6.78 4.09
CA PHE A 93 -6.57 5.87 4.70
C PHE A 93 -5.42 6.63 5.35
N TYR A 94 -4.91 7.69 4.72
CA TYR A 94 -3.87 8.53 5.32
C TYR A 94 -4.33 9.15 6.63
N GLN A 95 -5.53 9.74 6.67
CA GLN A 95 -6.08 10.35 7.88
C GLN A 95 -6.27 9.31 8.99
N MET A 96 -6.77 8.13 8.66
CA MET A 96 -6.89 7.02 9.60
C MET A 96 -5.54 6.60 10.19
N LEU A 97 -4.50 6.47 9.36
CA LEU A 97 -3.16 6.14 9.82
C LEU A 97 -2.62 7.22 10.77
N ARG A 98 -2.81 8.50 10.44
CA ARG A 98 -2.42 9.62 11.31
C ARG A 98 -3.15 9.60 12.65
N GLN A 99 -4.45 9.31 12.65
CA GLN A 99 -5.24 9.19 13.86
C GLN A 99 -4.77 8.01 14.73
N ASN A 100 -4.34 6.91 14.10
CA ASN A 100 -3.82 5.72 14.75
C ASN A 100 -2.31 5.80 15.07
N GLY A 101 -1.74 6.99 15.13
CA GLY A 101 -0.38 7.21 15.66
C GLY A 101 0.76 7.11 14.65
N PHE A 102 0.48 6.87 13.36
CA PHE A 102 1.54 6.82 12.34
C PHE A 102 2.08 8.23 12.07
N HIS A 103 3.40 8.37 12.09
CA HIS A 103 4.05 9.65 11.83
C HIS A 103 4.06 9.97 10.33
N GLN A 104 3.91 11.25 9.95
CA GLN A 104 3.86 11.68 8.54
C GLN A 104 5.03 11.15 7.71
N ASP A 105 6.23 11.30 8.25
CA ASP A 105 7.48 10.94 7.58
C ASP A 105 7.61 9.43 7.31
N HIS A 106 6.78 8.62 7.96
CA HIS A 106 6.75 7.15 7.85
C HIS A 106 5.55 6.64 7.03
N ILE A 107 4.74 7.55 6.49
CA ILE A 107 3.69 7.23 5.51
C ILE A 107 4.17 7.67 4.13
N LYS A 108 4.35 6.72 3.21
CA LYS A 108 4.76 6.99 1.83
C LYS A 108 3.63 6.66 0.87
N ALA A 109 3.15 7.68 0.16
CA ALA A 109 2.09 7.55 -0.82
C ALA A 109 2.65 7.60 -2.24
N PHE A 110 2.17 6.68 -3.09
CA PHE A 110 2.44 6.62 -4.52
C PHE A 110 1.11 6.73 -5.25
N PHE A 111 0.92 7.81 -6.02
CA PHE A 111 -0.34 8.09 -6.71
C PHE A 111 -0.10 8.58 -8.15
N ALA A 112 -0.72 7.89 -9.11
CA ALA A 112 -0.78 8.24 -10.53
C ALA A 112 0.49 8.94 -11.11
N ASN A 113 0.39 10.17 -11.65
CA ASN A 113 1.53 10.90 -12.27
C ASN A 113 1.91 12.18 -11.50
N GLU A 114 3.04 12.78 -11.85
CA GLU A 114 3.53 14.04 -11.28
C GLU A 114 2.55 15.21 -11.45
N GLY A 115 2.45 16.07 -10.44
CA GLY A 115 1.70 17.34 -10.52
C GLY A 115 0.33 17.34 -9.83
N GLN A 116 0.04 16.38 -8.97
CA GLN A 116 -1.26 16.25 -8.30
C GLN A 116 -1.36 17.11 -7.04
N GLY A 117 -1.52 18.42 -7.26
CA GLY A 117 -1.51 19.42 -6.21
C GLY A 117 -2.57 19.22 -5.11
N SER A 118 -3.77 18.72 -5.41
CA SER A 118 -4.81 18.55 -4.38
C SER A 118 -4.48 17.43 -3.38
N VAL A 119 -4.01 16.30 -3.87
CA VAL A 119 -3.66 15.12 -3.07
C VAL A 119 -2.35 15.34 -2.30
N ALA A 120 -1.38 16.02 -2.92
CA ALA A 120 -0.10 16.36 -2.28
C ALA A 120 -0.23 17.47 -1.23
N VAL A 121 -1.17 18.43 -1.38
CA VAL A 121 -1.37 19.49 -0.39
C VAL A 121 -1.80 18.94 0.98
N GLU A 122 -2.61 17.89 1.00
CA GLU A 122 -3.14 17.33 2.26
C GLU A 122 -2.23 16.26 2.88
N MET A 123 -1.56 15.45 2.06
CA MET A 123 -0.68 14.37 2.55
C MET A 123 0.81 14.75 2.62
N GLY A 124 1.19 15.85 1.98
CA GLY A 124 2.59 16.26 1.82
C GLY A 124 3.28 15.52 0.67
N ASP A 125 4.27 14.69 1.00
CA ASP A 125 5.17 14.05 0.04
C ASP A 125 4.50 12.84 -0.64
N VAL A 126 3.81 13.09 -1.77
CA VAL A 126 3.21 12.08 -2.64
C VAL A 126 4.10 11.86 -3.85
N HIS A 127 4.52 10.62 -4.06
CA HIS A 127 5.38 10.22 -5.17
C HIS A 127 4.54 9.74 -6.36
N PRO A 128 5.05 9.86 -7.59
CA PRO A 128 4.33 9.32 -8.75
C PRO A 128 4.37 7.79 -8.73
N ALA A 129 3.25 7.15 -9.08
CA ALA A 129 3.15 5.69 -9.16
C ALA A 129 3.91 5.11 -10.37
N THR A 130 4.45 5.95 -11.25
CA THR A 130 5.36 5.55 -12.35
C THR A 130 6.70 5.00 -11.84
N GLU A 131 7.11 5.37 -10.63
CA GLU A 131 8.39 4.96 -10.04
C GLU A 131 8.33 3.58 -9.37
N LYS A 132 8.04 2.52 -10.14
CA LYS A 132 7.99 1.15 -9.64
C LYS A 132 9.23 0.76 -8.82
N LEU A 133 10.43 1.14 -9.27
CA LEU A 133 11.68 0.85 -8.55
C LEU A 133 11.72 1.51 -7.16
N ALA A 134 11.18 2.72 -7.02
CA ALA A 134 11.11 3.42 -5.74
C ALA A 134 10.19 2.69 -4.75
N ILE A 135 9.02 2.23 -5.22
CA ILE A 135 8.10 1.41 -4.42
C ILE A 135 8.80 0.15 -3.92
N ARG A 136 9.39 -0.62 -4.84
CA ARG A 136 10.01 -1.91 -4.53
C ARG A 136 11.20 -1.76 -3.60
N SER A 137 12.08 -0.80 -3.87
CA SER A 137 13.25 -0.55 -3.04
C SER A 137 12.85 -0.07 -1.65
N HIS A 138 11.80 0.74 -1.51
CA HIS A 138 11.30 1.19 -0.21
C HIS A 138 10.72 0.04 0.61
N LEU A 139 9.88 -0.81 0.01
CA LEU A 139 9.36 -2.01 0.69
C LEU A 139 10.47 -2.96 1.12
N ALA A 140 11.42 -3.23 0.23
CA ALA A 140 12.57 -4.07 0.55
C ALA A 140 13.41 -3.48 1.70
N LEU A 141 13.59 -2.16 1.76
CA LEU A 141 14.28 -1.49 2.86
C LEU A 141 13.54 -1.72 4.18
N LEU A 142 12.24 -1.46 4.23
CA LEU A 142 11.44 -1.61 5.45
C LEU A 142 11.44 -3.07 5.95
N CYS A 143 11.35 -4.03 5.04
CA CYS A 143 11.29 -5.44 5.39
C CYS A 143 12.64 -6.06 5.72
N ARG A 144 13.73 -5.64 5.09
CA ARG A 144 15.07 -6.23 5.34
C ARG A 144 15.81 -5.56 6.48
N SER A 145 15.52 -4.29 6.76
CA SER A 145 16.15 -3.56 7.86
C SER A 145 15.69 -4.12 9.20
N LEU A 146 16.66 -4.58 10.01
CA LEU A 146 16.39 -5.05 11.37
C LEU A 146 15.68 -3.96 12.17
N HIS A 147 14.62 -4.35 12.87
CA HIS A 147 13.89 -3.49 13.81
C HIS A 147 13.34 -2.19 13.21
N CYS A 148 13.26 -2.06 11.88
CA CYS A 148 12.82 -0.81 11.27
C CYS A 148 11.32 -0.54 11.54
N ALA A 149 10.48 -1.55 11.28
CA ALA A 149 9.04 -1.43 11.44
C ALA A 149 8.51 -2.37 12.54
N ASP A 150 7.68 -1.86 13.46
CA ASP A 150 6.85 -2.75 14.30
C ASP A 150 5.62 -3.17 13.48
N SER A 151 4.84 -2.19 13.04
CA SER A 151 3.72 -2.38 12.13
C SER A 151 4.02 -1.79 10.76
N LEU A 152 3.88 -2.61 9.71
CA LEU A 152 3.95 -2.18 8.33
C LEU A 152 2.58 -2.30 7.67
N VAL A 153 1.95 -1.16 7.33
CA VAL A 153 0.65 -1.12 6.65
C VAL A 153 0.85 -0.86 5.16
N LEU A 154 0.29 -1.73 4.32
CA LEU A 154 0.23 -1.51 2.88
C LEU A 154 -1.24 -1.32 2.48
N TYR A 155 -1.54 -0.21 1.80
CA TYR A 155 -2.86 0.02 1.21
C TYR A 155 -2.77 0.02 -0.30
N LEU A 156 -3.50 -0.89 -0.95
CA LEU A 156 -3.50 -1.06 -2.40
C LEU A 156 -4.88 -0.73 -2.95
N ASN A 157 -4.98 0.33 -3.75
CA ASN A 157 -6.24 0.82 -4.33
C ASN A 157 -6.24 0.89 -5.87
N SER A 158 -5.15 0.46 -6.52
CA SER A 158 -5.07 0.51 -7.98
C SER A 158 -5.89 -0.59 -8.67
N PRO A 159 -6.33 -0.39 -9.93
CA PRO A 159 -6.90 -1.47 -10.73
C PRO A 159 -5.94 -2.65 -10.85
N ALA A 160 -6.46 -3.87 -10.83
CA ALA A 160 -5.67 -5.07 -11.02
C ALA A 160 -6.24 -5.92 -12.14
N ALA A 161 -5.34 -6.56 -12.89
CA ALA A 161 -5.69 -7.52 -13.92
C ALA A 161 -6.25 -8.82 -13.31
N SER A 162 -6.83 -9.67 -14.14
CA SER A 162 -7.48 -10.92 -13.69
C SER A 162 -6.56 -11.90 -12.94
N ASP A 163 -5.25 -11.80 -13.15
CA ASP A 163 -4.21 -12.55 -12.44
C ASP A 163 -3.82 -11.91 -11.09
N GLY A 164 -4.43 -10.79 -10.74
CA GLY A 164 -4.16 -9.94 -9.58
C GLY A 164 -2.92 -9.06 -9.73
N THR A 165 -2.35 -8.93 -10.93
CA THR A 165 -1.28 -7.97 -11.20
C THR A 165 -1.81 -6.55 -11.10
N MET A 166 -1.24 -5.75 -10.21
CA MET A 166 -1.61 -4.36 -10.02
C MET A 166 -1.12 -3.53 -11.20
N LEU A 167 -1.98 -2.67 -11.74
CA LEU A 167 -1.62 -1.68 -12.74
C LEU A 167 -1.20 -0.41 -12.01
N LEU A 168 0.01 0.08 -12.29
CA LEU A 168 0.52 1.34 -11.78
C LEU A 168 0.01 2.47 -12.70
N TRP A 169 0.90 3.30 -13.26
CA TRP A 169 0.54 4.37 -14.18
C TRP A 169 1.13 4.12 -15.57
N ASP A 170 0.32 4.31 -16.61
CA ASP A 170 0.70 4.35 -18.03
C ASP A 170 1.43 5.66 -18.31
N ALA A 171 2.77 5.61 -18.22
CA ALA A 171 3.61 6.79 -18.35
C ALA A 171 3.82 7.19 -19.81
N ASN A 172 3.76 6.22 -20.73
CA ASN A 172 4.02 6.45 -22.15
C ASN A 172 2.73 6.67 -22.97
N HIS A 173 1.57 6.56 -22.33
CA HIS A 173 0.23 6.76 -22.88
C HIS A 173 -0.07 5.86 -24.09
N ASN A 174 0.56 4.69 -24.16
CA ASN A 174 0.37 3.77 -25.28
C ASN A 174 -0.82 2.82 -25.08
N GLY A 175 -1.46 2.82 -23.90
CA GLY A 175 -2.57 1.92 -23.59
C GLY A 175 -2.14 0.45 -23.54
N ILE A 176 -0.87 0.17 -23.27
CA ILE A 176 -0.30 -1.16 -23.06
C ILE A 176 0.42 -1.12 -21.72
N ALA A 177 -0.09 -1.86 -20.73
CA ALA A 177 0.58 -1.95 -19.45
C ALA A 177 1.95 -2.65 -19.64
N ASP A 178 3.04 -1.92 -19.65
CA ASP A 178 4.39 -2.49 -19.80
C ASP A 178 4.85 -3.15 -18.48
N PRO A 179 5.89 -4.02 -18.48
CA PRO A 179 6.41 -4.63 -17.26
C PRO A 179 6.82 -3.63 -16.16
N LYS A 180 7.14 -2.38 -16.55
CA LYS A 180 7.45 -1.28 -15.63
C LYS A 180 6.18 -0.62 -15.03
N GLU A 181 5.05 -0.75 -15.70
CA GLU A 181 3.75 -0.18 -15.33
C GLU A 181 2.85 -1.22 -14.65
N ARG A 182 3.36 -2.44 -14.47
CA ARG A 182 2.71 -3.54 -13.76
C ARG A 182 3.48 -3.86 -12.50
N TYR A 183 2.79 -4.06 -11.39
CA TYR A 183 3.36 -4.62 -10.17
C TYR A 183 2.73 -6.00 -9.91
N PRO A 184 3.34 -7.09 -10.39
CA PRO A 184 2.78 -8.43 -10.25
C PRO A 184 2.88 -8.94 -8.82
N ILE A 185 1.98 -9.84 -8.44
CA ILE A 185 1.96 -10.45 -7.10
C ILE A 185 3.30 -11.11 -6.75
N SER A 186 3.99 -11.71 -7.72
CA SER A 186 5.30 -12.33 -7.47
C SER A 186 6.35 -11.33 -7.02
N GLU A 187 6.33 -10.11 -7.56
CA GLU A 187 7.25 -9.06 -7.12
C GLU A 187 6.83 -8.51 -5.76
N LEU A 188 5.53 -8.27 -5.53
CA LEU A 188 5.03 -7.82 -4.22
C LEU A 188 5.40 -8.81 -3.11
N LEU A 189 5.20 -10.11 -3.33
CA LEU A 189 5.57 -11.14 -2.35
C LEU A 189 7.10 -11.23 -2.19
N ALA A 190 7.89 -11.12 -3.26
CA ALA A 190 9.34 -11.10 -3.13
C ALA A 190 9.84 -9.88 -2.31
N ASP A 191 9.16 -8.74 -2.41
CA ASP A 191 9.52 -7.54 -1.67
C ASP A 191 9.11 -7.61 -0.19
N LEU A 192 8.13 -8.47 0.15
CA LEU A 192 7.64 -8.73 1.52
C LEU A 192 8.20 -10.03 2.13
N GLU A 193 9.06 -10.74 1.42
CA GLU A 193 9.56 -12.05 1.82
C GLU A 193 10.37 -11.97 3.11
N ASN A 194 10.04 -12.82 4.08
CA ASN A 194 10.70 -12.90 5.40
C ASN A 194 10.88 -11.51 6.05
N CYS A 195 9.87 -10.66 5.92
CA CYS A 195 9.90 -9.29 6.43
C CYS A 195 10.20 -9.26 7.94
N ASN A 196 11.19 -8.47 8.37
CA ASN A 196 11.58 -8.30 9.77
C ASN A 196 10.57 -7.49 10.59
N ALA A 197 9.57 -6.88 9.95
CA ALA A 197 8.50 -6.20 10.65
C ALA A 197 7.78 -7.17 11.59
N ARG A 198 7.29 -6.71 12.74
CA ARG A 198 6.54 -7.60 13.64
C ARG A 198 5.23 -8.06 13.02
N ARG A 199 4.59 -7.18 12.24
CA ARG A 199 3.37 -7.47 11.48
C ARG A 199 3.32 -6.65 10.19
N VAL A 200 2.81 -7.27 9.13
CA VAL A 200 2.52 -6.62 7.87
C VAL A 200 1.02 -6.73 7.60
N LEU A 201 0.34 -5.60 7.53
CA LEU A 201 -1.11 -5.53 7.28
C LEU A 201 -1.34 -5.01 5.86
N LEU A 202 -1.83 -5.89 4.99
CA LEU A 202 -2.08 -5.59 3.58
C LEU A 202 -3.57 -5.36 3.36
N PHE A 203 -3.98 -4.10 3.20
CA PHE A 203 -5.34 -3.70 2.88
C PHE A 203 -5.52 -3.63 1.36
N LEU A 204 -6.33 -4.53 0.82
CA LEU A 204 -6.49 -4.73 -0.61
C LEU A 204 -7.89 -4.27 -1.07
N ASP A 205 -7.94 -3.08 -1.64
CA ASP A 205 -9.10 -2.45 -2.26
C ASP A 205 -8.98 -2.47 -3.79
N GLN A 206 -8.88 -3.68 -4.35
CA GLN A 206 -8.63 -3.90 -5.77
C GLN A 206 -9.60 -4.92 -6.37
N SER A 207 -9.74 -4.85 -7.69
CA SER A 207 -10.39 -5.91 -8.46
C SER A 207 -9.57 -7.22 -8.35
N TYR A 208 -10.24 -8.37 -8.30
CA TYR A 208 -9.58 -9.70 -8.24
C TYR A 208 -8.64 -9.92 -7.03
N PRO A 209 -9.14 -9.90 -5.78
CA PRO A 209 -8.31 -10.20 -4.60
C PRO A 209 -7.89 -11.68 -4.47
N GLY A 210 -8.60 -12.57 -5.16
CA GLY A 210 -8.46 -14.03 -5.06
C GLY A 210 -7.06 -14.59 -5.35
N PRO A 211 -6.40 -14.22 -6.47
CA PRO A 211 -5.06 -14.69 -6.80
C PRO A 211 -4.02 -14.39 -5.72
N LEU A 212 -4.02 -13.18 -5.15
CA LEU A 212 -3.12 -12.78 -4.08
C LEU A 212 -3.43 -13.56 -2.80
N ALA A 213 -4.71 -13.64 -2.41
CA ALA A 213 -5.14 -14.42 -1.25
C ALA A 213 -4.73 -15.90 -1.35
N LYS A 214 -4.83 -16.50 -2.55
CA LYS A 214 -4.42 -17.89 -2.80
C LYS A 214 -2.91 -18.07 -2.64
N LYS A 215 -2.10 -17.20 -3.26
CA LYS A 215 -0.63 -17.26 -3.17
C LYS A 215 -0.15 -17.02 -1.74
N LEU A 216 -0.74 -16.05 -1.03
CA LEU A 216 -0.38 -15.76 0.35
C LEU A 216 -0.69 -16.93 1.29
N ARG A 217 -1.89 -17.53 1.20
CA ARG A 217 -2.22 -18.74 1.98
C ARG A 217 -1.24 -19.89 1.72
N ALA A 218 -0.79 -20.07 0.49
CA ALA A 218 0.14 -21.15 0.15
C ALA A 218 1.60 -20.87 0.58
N SER A 219 1.93 -19.62 0.90
CA SER A 219 3.30 -19.22 1.19
C SER A 219 3.71 -19.52 2.63
N ARG A 220 4.96 -19.98 2.80
CA ARG A 220 5.63 -20.12 4.10
C ARG A 220 6.59 -18.98 4.44
N HIS A 221 6.95 -18.17 3.44
CA HIS A 221 7.88 -17.04 3.58
C HIS A 221 7.24 -15.73 4.07
N HIS A 222 5.97 -15.77 4.47
CA HIS A 222 5.19 -14.60 4.87
C HIS A 222 4.50 -14.81 6.24
N PRO A 223 5.22 -15.24 7.29
CA PRO A 223 4.63 -15.69 8.56
C PRO A 223 3.99 -14.57 9.39
N ASN A 224 4.25 -13.31 9.02
CA ASN A 224 3.80 -12.10 9.70
C ASN A 224 2.88 -11.24 8.82
N VAL A 225 2.46 -11.73 7.66
CA VAL A 225 1.64 -10.98 6.69
C VAL A 225 0.17 -11.36 6.83
N VAL A 226 -0.68 -10.34 6.98
CA VAL A 226 -2.13 -10.46 7.03
C VAL A 226 -2.73 -9.66 5.88
N LEU A 227 -3.52 -10.32 5.04
CA LEU A 227 -4.26 -9.69 3.95
C LEU A 227 -5.69 -9.39 4.41
N VAL A 228 -6.15 -8.16 4.25
CA VAL A 228 -7.53 -7.74 4.49
C VAL A 228 -8.14 -7.29 3.17
N HIS A 229 -9.23 -7.92 2.75
CA HIS A 229 -9.90 -7.60 1.49
C HIS A 229 -11.43 -7.74 1.60
N SER A 230 -12.17 -7.27 0.59
CA SER A 230 -13.63 -7.45 0.53
C SER A 230 -14.06 -8.87 0.20
N THR A 231 -15.08 -9.36 0.91
CA THR A 231 -15.71 -10.67 0.65
C THR A 231 -16.88 -10.60 -0.32
N THR A 232 -17.51 -9.44 -0.44
CA THR A 232 -18.73 -9.31 -1.23
C THR A 232 -18.39 -9.08 -2.69
N SER A 233 -18.80 -10.00 -3.57
CA SER A 233 -18.74 -9.82 -5.03
C SER A 233 -19.71 -8.74 -5.53
N THR A 234 -20.61 -8.27 -4.67
CA THR A 234 -21.43 -7.10 -4.93
C THR A 234 -20.53 -5.88 -4.82
N THR A 235 -20.40 -5.18 -5.95
CA THR A 235 -19.90 -3.83 -6.11
C THR A 235 -20.40 -2.88 -5.01
N THR A 236 -19.80 -2.91 -3.83
CA THR A 236 -19.82 -1.78 -2.90
C THR A 236 -18.90 -0.74 -3.53
N GLY A 237 -19.50 0.12 -4.35
CA GLY A 237 -18.77 0.99 -5.26
C GLY A 237 -17.76 1.90 -4.58
N GLY A 238 -16.70 2.22 -5.32
CA GLY A 238 -15.80 3.36 -5.14
C GLY A 238 -15.01 3.39 -3.83
N SER A 239 -15.67 3.71 -2.72
CA SER A 239 -15.07 4.21 -1.48
C SER A 239 -15.46 3.45 -0.23
N ALA A 240 -16.40 2.50 -0.30
CA ALA A 240 -16.95 1.84 0.89
C ALA A 240 -15.89 1.12 1.74
N PHE A 241 -14.86 0.53 1.12
CA PHE A 241 -13.75 -0.09 1.83
C PHE A 241 -12.95 0.96 2.62
N ALA A 242 -12.57 2.05 1.96
CA ALA A 242 -11.83 3.14 2.59
C ALA A 242 -12.64 3.87 3.67
N GLU A 243 -13.92 4.12 3.44
CA GLU A 243 -14.82 4.74 4.41
C GLU A 243 -15.01 3.89 5.67
N PHE A 244 -15.14 2.57 5.51
CA PHE A 244 -15.19 1.66 6.65
C PHE A 244 -13.90 1.79 7.46
N TRP A 245 -12.74 1.54 6.85
CA TRP A 245 -11.47 1.58 7.58
C TRP A 245 -11.14 2.96 8.14
N ALA A 246 -11.59 4.04 7.51
CA ALA A 246 -11.44 5.40 8.02
C ALA A 246 -12.05 5.61 9.42
N GLY A 247 -13.04 4.80 9.81
CA GLY A 247 -13.65 4.86 11.14
C GLY A 247 -12.83 4.18 12.25
N LEU A 248 -11.74 3.48 11.94
CA LEU A 248 -10.95 2.73 12.91
C LEU A 248 -10.29 3.68 13.93
N GLN A 249 -10.60 3.48 15.22
CA GLN A 249 -10.04 4.27 16.31
C GLN A 249 -8.76 3.64 16.91
N PRO A 250 -7.87 4.44 17.54
CA PRO A 250 -6.57 3.95 18.05
C PRO A 250 -6.65 2.91 19.16
N ASP A 251 -7.76 2.89 19.90
CA ASP A 251 -8.05 1.93 20.98
C ASP A 251 -8.76 0.67 20.48
N GLN A 252 -9.21 0.66 19.23
CA GLN A 252 -9.95 -0.46 18.66
C GLN A 252 -9.03 -1.58 18.20
N CYS A 253 -9.45 -2.79 18.54
CA CYS A 253 -8.77 -4.02 18.19
C CYS A 253 -9.09 -4.47 16.78
N LEU A 254 -8.09 -4.74 15.95
CA LEU A 254 -8.27 -5.16 14.57
C LEU A 254 -9.18 -6.40 14.46
N LEU A 255 -8.94 -7.41 15.29
CA LEU A 255 -9.78 -8.61 15.30
C LEU A 255 -11.24 -8.30 15.65
N GLN A 256 -11.50 -7.41 16.61
CA GLN A 256 -12.86 -7.02 16.99
C GLN A 256 -13.51 -6.07 15.99
N TYR A 257 -12.71 -5.30 15.26
CA TYR A 257 -13.19 -4.42 14.21
C TYR A 257 -13.64 -5.20 12.98
N ILE A 258 -12.94 -6.31 12.69
CA ILE A 258 -13.25 -7.22 11.58
C ILE A 258 -14.38 -8.20 11.96
N SER A 259 -14.43 -8.69 13.21
CA SER A 259 -15.15 -9.92 13.58
C SER A 259 -16.59 -9.81 14.15
N PRO A 260 -17.39 -8.77 13.91
CA PRO A 260 -18.83 -8.96 14.11
C PRO A 260 -19.78 -8.46 13.00
N VAL A 261 -19.42 -7.59 12.05
CA VAL A 261 -20.45 -6.96 11.14
C VAL A 261 -19.96 -6.57 9.73
N GLY A 262 -18.69 -6.78 9.35
CA GLY A 262 -18.14 -6.21 8.10
C GLY A 262 -18.25 -7.11 6.85
N PRO A 263 -18.44 -6.56 5.63
CA PRO A 263 -18.31 -7.29 4.35
C PRO A 263 -16.85 -7.59 3.96
N TRP A 264 -15.96 -7.75 4.95
CA TRP A 264 -14.52 -7.83 4.77
C TRP A 264 -13.98 -9.11 5.40
N SER A 265 -12.90 -9.66 4.83
CA SER A 265 -12.21 -10.84 5.35
C SER A 265 -10.74 -10.58 5.54
N ALA A 266 -10.22 -11.10 6.64
CA ALA A 266 -8.80 -11.27 6.85
C ALA A 266 -8.37 -12.67 6.38
N VAL A 267 -7.33 -12.71 5.57
CA VAL A 267 -6.65 -13.90 5.08
C VAL A 267 -5.24 -13.91 5.65
N LEU A 268 -4.92 -14.99 6.33
CA LEU A 268 -3.61 -15.21 6.93
C LEU A 268 -2.81 -16.16 6.03
N ALA A 269 -1.49 -15.96 5.93
CA ALA A 269 -0.62 -16.95 5.30
C ALA A 269 -0.64 -18.27 6.09
N SER A 270 -0.20 -19.37 5.49
CA SER A 270 -0.20 -20.67 6.17
C SER A 270 0.74 -20.63 7.39
N GLY A 271 0.22 -21.04 8.56
CA GLY A 271 0.99 -21.09 9.81
C GLY A 271 1.05 -19.77 10.58
N VAL A 272 0.33 -18.74 10.12
CA VAL A 272 0.31 -17.43 10.77
C VAL A 272 -0.69 -17.43 11.94
N PRO A 273 -0.27 -17.01 13.15
CA PRO A 273 -1.16 -16.97 14.31
C PRO A 273 -2.18 -15.82 14.19
N ALA A 274 -3.44 -16.10 14.53
CA ALA A 274 -4.49 -15.08 14.64
C ALA A 274 -4.17 -13.95 15.64
N GLN A 275 -3.16 -14.15 16.50
CA GLN A 275 -2.64 -13.16 17.44
C GLN A 275 -2.11 -11.89 16.76
N LEU A 276 -1.72 -11.95 15.48
CA LEU A 276 -1.32 -10.75 14.72
C LEU A 276 -2.45 -9.71 14.59
N LEU A 277 -3.71 -10.14 14.71
CA LEU A 277 -4.88 -9.26 14.69
C LEU A 277 -5.41 -8.93 16.08
N ASN A 278 -4.91 -9.57 17.15
CA ASN A 278 -5.36 -9.31 18.52
C ASN A 278 -4.65 -8.09 19.14
N VAL A 279 -4.57 -7.03 18.36
CA VAL A 279 -3.84 -5.80 18.63
C VAL A 279 -4.54 -4.62 17.95
N THR A 280 -4.21 -3.40 18.34
CA THR A 280 -4.59 -2.17 17.61
C THR A 280 -3.73 -2.00 16.35
N LEU A 281 -4.01 -0.98 15.53
CA LEU A 281 -3.23 -0.73 14.30
C LEU A 281 -1.75 -0.42 14.59
N ALA A 282 -1.46 0.36 15.63
CA ALA A 282 -0.12 0.63 16.16
C ALA A 282 0.44 -0.54 17.02
N GLY A 283 -0.27 -1.66 17.03
CA GLY A 283 0.23 -2.89 17.59
C GLY A 283 0.11 -3.06 19.11
N ALA A 284 -0.62 -2.18 19.79
CA ALA A 284 -0.91 -2.31 21.21
C ALA A 284 -1.78 -3.55 21.49
N PRO A 285 -1.50 -4.32 22.56
CA PRO A 285 -2.26 -5.53 22.87
C PRO A 285 -3.69 -5.18 23.31
N CYS A 286 -4.65 -5.90 22.76
CA CYS A 286 -6.08 -5.72 23.04
C CYS A 286 -6.52 -6.12 24.45
N ARG A 287 -5.79 -7.04 25.09
CA ARG A 287 -6.09 -7.56 26.42
C ARG A 287 -4.84 -7.43 27.28
N SER A 288 -4.64 -6.26 27.85
CA SER A 288 -3.62 -6.03 28.87
C SER A 288 -4.26 -6.02 30.26
N VAL A 289 -3.56 -6.53 31.27
CA VAL A 289 -3.95 -6.41 32.68
C VAL A 289 -2.78 -5.76 33.43
N PRO A 290 -2.93 -4.53 33.94
CA PRO A 290 -4.10 -3.64 33.85
C PRO A 290 -4.40 -3.14 32.41
N PRO A 291 -5.62 -2.65 32.12
CA PRO A 291 -5.94 -2.07 30.83
C PRO A 291 -5.05 -0.85 30.54
N LEU A 292 -4.51 -0.79 29.32
CA LEU A 292 -3.66 0.33 28.88
C LEU A 292 -4.48 1.61 28.81
N GLY A 293 -4.06 2.62 29.57
CA GLY A 293 -4.56 3.98 29.42
C GLY A 293 -4.09 4.60 28.09
N GLU A 294 -4.77 5.64 27.63
CA GLU A 294 -4.45 6.34 26.37
C GLU A 294 -3.01 6.84 26.33
N ALA A 295 -2.56 7.54 27.38
CA ALA A 295 -1.20 8.05 27.47
C ALA A 295 -0.13 6.94 27.49
N GLU A 296 -0.43 5.78 28.09
CA GLU A 296 0.48 4.64 28.09
C GLU A 296 0.56 3.99 26.71
N ARG A 297 -0.58 3.90 26.01
CA ARG A 297 -0.67 3.38 24.65
C ARG A 297 0.12 4.24 23.67
N GLN A 298 -0.15 5.55 23.67
CA GLN A 298 0.56 6.54 22.86
C GLN A 298 2.08 6.48 23.10
N ARG A 299 2.48 6.40 24.38
CA ARG A 299 3.91 6.38 24.73
C ARG A 299 4.62 5.10 24.31
N ARG A 300 3.97 3.93 24.38
CA ARG A 300 4.63 2.62 24.22
C ARG A 300 4.44 1.97 22.86
N TYR A 301 3.42 2.35 22.11
CA TYR A 301 3.05 1.66 20.88
C TYR A 301 2.93 2.60 19.69
N GLU A 302 2.37 3.80 19.87
CA GLU A 302 2.14 4.70 18.73
C GLU A 302 3.44 5.38 18.26
N GLY A 303 3.56 5.51 16.94
CA GLY A 303 4.64 6.26 16.30
C GLY A 303 5.96 5.50 16.34
N CYS A 304 6.98 6.12 16.94
CA CYS A 304 8.31 5.54 16.99
C CYS A 304 8.76 5.25 18.42
N GLN A 305 9.19 4.01 18.63
CA GLN A 305 9.64 3.48 19.90
C GLN A 305 11.16 3.33 19.90
N ASN A 306 11.81 3.77 20.99
CA ASN A 306 13.22 3.54 21.20
C ASN A 306 13.44 2.11 21.68
N LEU A 307 14.35 1.41 21.03
CA LEU A 307 14.71 0.05 21.36
C LEU A 307 15.95 0.01 22.27
N PRO A 308 15.93 -0.81 23.34
CA PRO A 308 17.12 -1.07 24.12
C PRO A 308 18.29 -1.55 23.25
N THR A 309 19.50 -1.05 23.52
CA THR A 309 20.74 -1.44 22.82
C THR A 309 20.97 -2.96 22.81
N MET A 310 20.50 -3.65 23.86
CA MET A 310 20.60 -5.11 24.00
C MET A 310 19.88 -5.87 22.89
N LEU A 311 18.69 -5.41 22.45
CA LEU A 311 17.93 -6.06 21.38
C LEU A 311 18.67 -6.02 20.04
N TRP A 312 19.51 -5.00 19.82
CA TRP A 312 20.35 -4.87 18.64
C TRP A 312 21.59 -5.75 18.69
N TYR A 313 22.15 -5.95 19.87
CA TYR A 313 23.28 -6.86 20.06
C TYR A 313 22.86 -8.31 19.80
N GLN A 314 21.69 -8.71 20.32
CA GLN A 314 21.14 -10.05 20.12
C GLN A 314 20.79 -10.34 18.65
N SER A 315 20.14 -9.40 17.95
CA SER A 315 19.74 -9.61 16.56
C SER A 315 20.93 -9.69 15.59
N ARG A 316 22.04 -8.98 15.85
CA ARG A 316 23.26 -9.11 15.05
C ARG A 316 23.97 -10.45 15.25
N HIS A 317 23.97 -10.99 16.47
CA HIS A 317 24.58 -12.29 16.76
C HIS A 317 23.76 -13.47 16.23
N GLN A 318 22.44 -13.35 16.14
CA GLN A 318 21.59 -14.36 15.49
C GLN A 318 21.74 -14.38 13.96
N GLN A 319 22.29 -13.33 13.34
CA GLN A 319 22.52 -13.25 11.89
C GLN A 319 23.91 -13.70 11.45
N LEU A 320 24.87 -13.82 12.38
CA LEU A 320 26.12 -14.53 12.10
C LEU A 320 25.79 -16.02 12.08
N PRO A 321 26.05 -16.74 10.97
CA PRO A 321 26.03 -18.19 11.02
C PRO A 321 26.94 -18.61 12.16
N GLN A 322 26.48 -19.54 13.00
CA GLN A 322 27.42 -20.44 13.63
C GLN A 322 28.19 -21.09 12.47
N GLU A 323 29.41 -20.61 12.21
CA GLU A 323 30.43 -21.43 11.56
C GLU A 323 30.64 -22.59 12.53
N ASP A 324 29.92 -23.68 12.28
CA ASP A 324 30.10 -24.95 12.95
C ASP A 324 31.50 -25.48 12.57
N ASP A 325 32.33 -25.67 13.60
CA ASP A 325 33.54 -26.52 13.59
C ASP A 325 33.18 -27.99 13.31
#